data_AF-A0A370FUY4-F1
#
_entry.id   AF-A0A370FUY4-F1
#
_cell.length_a   1.000
_cell.length_b   1.000
_cell.length_c   1.000
_cell.angle_alpha   90.00
_cell.angle_beta   90.00
_cell.angle_gamma   90.00
#
_symmetry.space_group_name_H-M   'P 1'
#
loop_
_entity.id
_entity.type
_entity.pdbx_description
1 polymer ?
#
loop_
_entity_poly.entity_id
_entity_poly.type
_entity_poly.pdbx_seq_one_letter_code
_entity_poly.pdbx_strand_id
1 'polypeptide(L)' 'MYESQIVEIEGTFLGALIMEGDRRTRRFYAAHDSVRTLHNRVLAEPDELTRQVARQFRHARVQAGAQATPR' A
#
# COMPACT_ATOMS: atom_id res chain seq x y z
N MET A 1 15.96 -3.91 -16.31
CA MET A 1 14.80 -3.00 -16.42
C MET A 1 14.00 -3.13 -15.13
N TYR A 2 13.74 -2.02 -14.45
CA TYR A 2 12.84 -2.01 -13.30
C TYR A 2 11.41 -2.02 -13.80
N GLU A 3 10.56 -2.83 -13.19
CA GLU A 3 9.12 -2.84 -13.47
C GLU A 3 8.41 -2.18 -12.31
N SER A 4 7.45 -1.30 -12.60
CA SER A 4 6.66 -0.62 -11.57
C SER A 4 5.18 -0.85 -11.78
N GLN A 5 4.48 -1.17 -10.70
CA GLN A 5 3.03 -1.34 -10.69
C GLN A 5 2.40 -0.32 -9.75
N ILE A 6 1.38 0.39 -10.23
CA ILE A 6 0.58 1.31 -9.41
C ILE A 6 -0.31 0.48 -8.47
N VAL A 7 -0.39 0.91 -7.21
CA VAL A 7 -1.33 0.36 -6.23
C VAL A 7 -2.39 1.42 -5.95
N GLU A 8 -3.58 1.18 -6.47
CA GLU A 8 -4.77 2.02 -6.29
C GLU A 8 -5.91 1.17 -5.72
N ILE A 9 -6.62 1.71 -4.74
CA ILE A 9 -7.76 1.03 -4.10
C ILE A 9 -8.90 2.02 -3.94
N GLU A 10 -10.08 1.65 -4.41
CA GLU A 10 -11.29 2.48 -4.33
C GLU A 10 -11.07 3.88 -4.94
N GLY A 11 -10.32 3.95 -6.06
CA GLY A 11 -9.96 5.21 -6.72
C GLY A 11 -8.92 6.06 -5.98
N THR A 12 -8.36 5.57 -4.87
CA THR A 12 -7.32 6.26 -4.10
C THR A 12 -5.96 5.70 -4.45
N PHE A 13 -5.07 6.54 -4.96
CA PHE A 13 -3.67 6.18 -5.17
C PHE A 13 -2.97 5.99 -3.83
N LEU A 14 -2.44 4.78 -3.58
CA LEU A 14 -1.80 4.42 -2.32
C LEU A 14 -0.28 4.34 -2.42
N GLY A 15 0.26 4.11 -3.61
CA GLY A 15 1.68 4.03 -3.85
C GLY A 15 2.05 3.20 -5.08
N ALA A 16 3.32 2.82 -5.16
CA ALA A 16 3.84 1.99 -6.25
C ALA A 16 4.66 0.82 -5.71
N LEU A 17 4.52 -0.34 -6.36
CA LEU A 17 5.39 -1.49 -6.19
C LEU A 17 6.49 -1.41 -7.24
N ILE A 18 7.75 -1.36 -6.82
CA ILE A 18 8.91 -1.39 -7.71
C ILE A 18 9.55 -2.77 -7.60
N MET A 19 9.69 -3.43 -8.75
CA MET A 19 10.41 -4.69 -8.90
C MET A 19 11.85 -4.37 -9.31
N GLU A 20 12.80 -4.83 -8.50
CA GLU A 20 14.22 -4.64 -8.74
C GLU A 20 14.72 -5.55 -9.88
N GLY A 21 15.93 -5.25 -10.38
CA GLY A 21 16.49 -5.94 -11.55
C GLY A 21 16.70 -7.46 -11.36
N ASP A 22 16.70 -7.93 -10.12
CA ASP A 22 16.76 -9.35 -9.75
C ASP A 22 15.42 -10.09 -9.95
N ARG A 23 14.33 -9.36 -10.26
CA ARG A 23 12.94 -9.84 -10.42
C ARG A 23 12.38 -10.60 -9.22
N ARG A 24 13.09 -10.57 -8.09
CA ARG A 24 12.71 -11.24 -6.83
C ARG A 24 12.40 -10.21 -5.77
N THR A 25 13.20 -9.16 -5.71
CA THR A 25 12.98 -8.08 -4.75
C THR A 25 11.90 -7.15 -5.27
N ARG A 26 10.78 -7.11 -4.55
CA ARG A 26 9.68 -6.19 -4.82
C ARG A 26 9.52 -5.31 -3.60
N ARG A 27 9.53 -3.99 -3.80
CA ARG A 27 9.46 -3.01 -2.72
C ARG A 27 8.31 -2.06 -2.92
N PHE A 28 7.51 -1.88 -1.88
CA PHE A 28 6.38 -0.95 -1.91
C PHE A 28 6.78 0.44 -1.41
N TYR A 29 6.44 1.46 -2.17
CA TYR A 29 6.61 2.85 -1.80
C TYR A 29 5.24 3.49 -1.61
N ALA A 30 4.87 3.66 -0.34
CA ALA A 30 3.63 4.31 0.04
C ALA A 30 3.67 5.81 -0.33
N ALA A 31 2.58 6.30 -0.91
CA ALA A 31 2.30 7.71 -1.15
C ALA A 31 1.17 8.24 -0.26
N HIS A 32 0.42 7.36 0.40
CA HIS A 32 -0.72 7.71 1.25
C HIS A 32 -0.43 7.36 2.72
N ASP A 33 -0.75 8.26 3.66
CA ASP A 33 -0.40 8.13 5.08
C ASP A 33 -0.99 6.87 5.74
N SER A 34 -2.22 6.48 5.36
CA SER A 34 -2.88 5.25 5.85
C SER A 34 -2.04 3.98 5.68
N VAL A 35 -1.19 3.91 4.65
CA VAL A 35 -0.36 2.76 4.31
C VAL A 35 1.13 3.06 4.48
N ARG A 36 1.46 4.17 5.13
CA ARG A 36 2.85 4.61 5.37
C ARG A 36 3.68 3.61 6.16
N THR A 37 3.07 2.78 7.01
CA THR A 37 3.80 1.71 7.72
C THR A 37 4.26 0.57 6.80
N LEU A 38 3.73 0.49 5.58
CA LEU A 38 4.17 -0.44 4.54
C LEU A 38 5.23 0.19 3.63
N HIS A 39 5.57 1.48 3.83
CA HIS A 39 6.60 2.14 3.03
C HIS A 39 7.94 1.41 3.16
N ASN A 40 8.61 1.23 2.02
CA ASN A 40 9.90 0.57 1.91
C ASN A 40 9.88 -0.92 2.32
N ARG A 41 8.71 -1.56 2.45
CA ARG A 41 8.64 -3.00 2.72
C ARG A 41 9.00 -3.80 1.47
N VAL A 42 9.85 -4.81 1.67
CA VAL A 42 10.15 -5.85 0.68
C VAL A 42 9.15 -6.99 0.84
N LEU A 43 8.58 -7.44 -0.27
CA LEU A 43 7.54 -8.47 -0.28
C LEU A 43 7.88 -9.55 -1.30
N ALA A 44 7.56 -10.79 -0.94
CA ALA A 44 7.81 -11.96 -1.78
C ALA A 44 6.82 -12.06 -2.93
N GLU A 45 5.54 -11.71 -2.69
CA GLU A 45 4.47 -11.85 -3.68
C GLU A 45 3.65 -10.55 -3.86
N PRO A 46 3.33 -10.16 -5.10
CA PRO A 46 2.56 -8.94 -5.40
C PRO A 46 1.10 -9.02 -4.91
N ASP A 47 0.50 -10.20 -4.93
CA ASP A 47 -0.88 -10.40 -4.47
C ASP A 47 -0.99 -10.26 -2.95
N GLU A 48 0.07 -10.64 -2.22
CA GLU A 48 0.14 -10.43 -0.78
C GLU A 48 0.20 -8.94 -0.44
N LEU A 49 0.99 -8.16 -1.19
CA LEU A 49 1.07 -6.70 -1.01
C LEU A 49 -0.30 -6.06 -1.19
N THR A 50 -0.98 -6.33 -2.30
CA THR A 50 -2.28 -5.71 -2.61
C THR A 50 -3.28 -5.99 -1.50
N ARG A 51 -3.32 -7.22 -0.98
CA ARG A 51 -4.16 -7.59 0.16
C ARG A 51 -3.79 -6.86 1.45
N GLN A 52 -2.51 -6.75 1.79
CA GLN A 52 -2.05 -6.05 2.99
C GLN A 52 -2.35 -4.54 2.92
N VAL A 53 -2.07 -3.91 1.78
CA VAL A 53 -2.36 -2.49 1.52
C VAL A 53 -3.87 -2.23 1.59
N ALA A 54 -4.68 -3.08 0.97
CA ALA A 54 -6.15 -2.97 1.02
C ALA A 54 -6.68 -3.06 2.44
N ARG A 55 -6.21 -4.06 3.20
CA ARG A 55 -6.62 -4.27 4.59
C ARG A 55 -6.26 -3.05 5.43
N GLN A 56 -5.03 -2.56 5.31
CA GLN A 56 -4.57 -1.43 6.09
C GLN A 56 -5.29 -0.13 5.73
N PHE A 57 -5.49 0.15 4.44
CA PHE A 57 -6.24 1.31 3.97
C PHE A 57 -7.67 1.33 4.53
N ARG A 58 -8.38 0.19 4.44
CA ARG A 58 -9.75 0.07 4.96
C ARG A 58 -9.80 0.23 6.48
N HIS A 59 -8.86 -0.36 7.22
CA HIS A 59 -8.77 -0.17 8.67
C HIS A 59 -8.54 1.31 9.05
N ALA A 60 -7.63 1.99 8.36
CA ALA A 60 -7.37 3.40 8.59
C ALA A 60 -8.60 4.28 8.28
N ARG A 61 -9.36 3.97 7.23
CA ARG A 61 -10.62 4.66 6.92
C ARG A 61 -11.69 4.47 7.99
N VAL A 62 -11.85 3.25 8.52
CA VAL A 62 -12.79 2.99 9.63
C VAL A 62 -12.38 3.77 10.88
N GLN A 63 -11.08 3.82 11.20
CA GLN A 63 -10.57 4.60 12.33
C GLN A 63 -10.76 6.11 12.15
N ALA A 64 -10.52 6.64 10.95
CA ALA A 64 -10.75 8.04 10.63
C ALA A 64 -12.24 8.41 10.70
N GLY A 65 -13.12 7.54 10.21
CA GLY A 65 -14.58 7.71 10.33
C GLY A 65 -15.08 7.63 11.79
N ALA A 66 -14.49 6.77 12.61
CA ALA A 66 -14.81 6.67 14.03
C ALA A 66 -14.35 7.91 14.84
N GLN A 67 -13.23 8.52 14.45
CA GLN A 67 -12.72 9.76 15.08
C GLN A 67 -13.52 11.01 14.67
N ALA A 68 -14.26 10.97 13.57
CA ALA A 68 -15.06 12.07 13.07
C ALA A 68 -16.47 12.19 13.72
N THR A 69 -16.72 11.49 14.84
CA THR A 69 -17.94 11.68 15.64
C THR A 69 -17.66 12.64 16.79
N PRO A 70 -17.89 13.97 16.65
CA PRO A 70 -17.88 14.86 17.79
C PRO A 70 -19.12 14.59 18.65
N ARG A 71 -18.90 14.45 19.97
CA ARG A 71 -19.97 14.48 20.98
C ARG A 71 -20.51 15.90 21.15
#